data_AF-A0A6A2ZG65-F1
#
_entry.id   AF-A0A6A2ZG65-F1
#
_cell.length_a   1.000
_cell.length_b   1.000
_cell.length_c   1.000
_cell.angle_alpha   90.00
_cell.angle_beta   90.00
_cell.angle_gamma   90.00
#
_symmetry.space_group_name_H-M   'P 1'
#
loop_
_entity.id
_entity.type
_entity.pdbx_description
1 polymer ?
#
loop_
_entity_poly.entity_id
_entity_poly.type
_entity_poly.pdbx_seq_one_letter_code
_entity_poly.pdbx_strand_id
1 'polypeptide(L)' 'MVLQNDIDLLNPPVEIEKKKHKLKRLVQSPNSFFMTVLCQPTGGKARLTEGCSFRKKGD' A
#
# COMPACT_ATOMS: atom_id res chain seq x y z
N MET A 1 -1.89 -15.30 26.47
CA MET A 1 -1.89 -13.87 26.16
C MET A 1 -0.45 -13.51 25.80
N VAL A 2 -0.15 -13.20 24.54
CA VAL A 2 1.22 -12.89 24.12
C VAL A 2 1.58 -11.52 24.69
N LEU A 3 2.64 -11.47 25.50
CA LEU A 3 3.06 -10.26 26.20
C LEU A 3 3.40 -9.16 25.20
N GLN A 4 2.91 -7.95 25.49
CA GLN A 4 2.86 -6.80 24.58
C GLN A 4 4.22 -6.11 24.37
N ASN A 5 5.35 -6.72 24.78
CA ASN A 5 6.61 -5.98 24.97
C ASN A 5 7.82 -6.42 24.16
N ASP A 6 7.77 -7.46 23.32
CA ASP A 6 8.93 -7.82 22.47
C ASP A 6 8.52 -8.07 21.01
N ILE A 7 7.84 -7.08 20.41
CA ILE A 7 7.70 -7.07 18.94
C ILE A 7 9.09 -6.75 18.39
N ASP A 8 9.73 -7.75 17.77
CA ASP A 8 10.98 -7.58 17.06
C ASP A 8 10.86 -6.42 16.06
N LEU A 9 11.54 -5.31 16.37
CA LEU A 9 11.47 -4.08 15.59
C LEU A 9 12.18 -4.22 14.23
N LEU A 10 13.11 -5.16 14.12
CA LEU A 10 13.83 -5.45 12.88
C LEU A 10 13.04 -6.40 11.99
N ASN A 11 12.18 -7.24 12.58
CA ASN A 11 11.32 -8.18 11.85
C ASN A 11 9.85 -8.09 12.28
N PRO A 12 9.20 -6.91 12.11
CA PRO A 12 7.81 -6.75 12.47
C PRO A 12 6.90 -7.62 11.57
N PRO A 13 5.79 -8.15 12.09
CA PRO A 13 4.88 -8.94 11.27
C PRO A 13 4.20 -8.07 10.20
N VAL A 14 3.99 -8.67 9.02
CA VAL A 14 3.46 -8.02 7.81
C VAL A 14 2.15 -7.25 8.06
N GLU A 15 1.27 -7.78 8.93
CA GLU A 15 -0.01 -7.16 9.27
C GLU A 15 0.14 -5.83 10.02
N ILE A 16 1.20 -5.68 10.82
CA ILE A 16 1.51 -4.41 11.49
C ILE A 16 2.08 -3.42 10.47
N GLU A 17 2.98 -3.85 9.59
CA GLU A 17 3.59 -2.97 8.57
C GLU A 17 2.59 -2.42 7.56
N LYS A 18 1.62 -3.23 7.12
CA LYS A 18 0.56 -2.81 6.18
C LYS A 18 -0.30 -1.66 6.72
N LYS A 19 -0.49 -1.60 8.05
CA LYS A 19 -1.29 -0.56 8.71
C LYS A 19 -0.51 0.74 8.95
N LYS A 20 0.83 0.69 8.91
CA LYS A 20 1.67 1.88 9.10
C LYS A 20 1.55 2.84 7.91
N HIS A 21 1.66 4.14 8.20
CA HIS A 21 1.83 5.16 7.18
C HIS A 21 3.09 4.89 6.34
N LYS A 22 3.07 5.22 5.04
CA LYS A 22 4.15 4.88 4.09
C LYS A 22 5.55 5.32 4.51
N LEU A 23 5.67 6.46 5.20
CA LEU A 23 6.95 6.98 5.71
C LEU A 23 7.38 6.39 7.07
N LYS A 24 6.49 5.64 7.75
CA LYS A 24 6.72 5.06 9.08
C LYS A 24 6.93 3.53 9.05
N ARG A 25 6.96 2.92 7.86
CA ARG A 25 7.34 1.51 7.69
C ARG A 25 8.82 1.30 8.00
N LEU A 26 9.24 0.05 8.20
CA LEU A 26 10.66 -0.29 8.40
C LEU A 26 11.50 0.19 7.20
N VAL A 27 11.01 -0.08 5.99
CA VAL A 27 11.55 0.46 4.73
C VAL A 27 10.46 1.24 4.01
N GLN A 28 10.78 2.46 3.57
CA GLN A 28 9.81 3.33 2.89
C GLN A 28 9.53 2.83 1.48
N SER A 29 8.25 2.75 1.13
CA SER A 29 7.79 2.34 -0.20
C SER A 29 6.54 3.12 -0.60
N PRO A 30 6.34 3.37 -1.91
CA PRO A 30 5.16 4.09 -2.39
C PRO A 30 3.86 3.30 -2.11
N ASN A 31 2.73 4.03 -2.05
CA ASN A 31 1.38 3.45 -1.95
C ASN A 31 0.65 3.39 -3.29
N SER A 32 1.35 3.72 -4.37
CA SER A 32 0.83 3.87 -5.73
C SER A 32 1.56 2.93 -6.68
N PHE A 33 0.95 2.65 -7.83
CA PHE A 33 1.51 1.84 -8.91
C PHE A 33 1.06 2.42 -10.25
N PHE A 34 1.74 2.03 -11.33
CA PHE A 34 1.41 2.48 -12.68
C PHE A 34 0.39 1.55 -13.36
N MET A 35 -0.51 2.13 -14.14
CA MET A 35 -1.48 1.43 -14.99
C MET A 35 -1.69 2.20 -16.30
N THR A 36 -1.97 1.50 -17.40
CA THR A 36 -2.17 2.08 -18.74
C THR A 36 -3.66 2.09 -19.09
N VAL A 37 -4.48 2.84 -18.35
CA VAL A 37 -5.94 2.87 -18.53
C VAL A 37 -6.49 4.29 -18.41
N LEU A 38 -7.67 4.52 -18.99
CA LEU A 38 -8.38 5.79 -18.88
C LEU A 38 -8.93 5.98 -17.46
N CYS A 39 -8.70 7.14 -16.88
CA CYS A 39 -9.15 7.47 -15.52
C CYS A 39 -9.45 8.97 -15.36
N GLN A 40 -10.25 9.29 -14.35
CA GLN A 40 -10.56 10.65 -13.93
C GLN A 40 -9.80 10.99 -12.63
N PRO A 41 -9.18 12.18 -12.54
CA PRO A 41 -8.44 12.58 -11.35
C PRO A 41 -9.38 12.82 -10.16
N THR A 42 -8.89 12.49 -8.96
CA THR A 42 -9.57 12.74 -7.68
C THR A 42 -8.52 13.19 -6.64
N GLY A 43 -8.95 13.55 -5.43
CA GLY A 43 -8.03 13.85 -4.32
C GLY A 43 -7.26 12.64 -3.78
N GLY A 44 -7.50 11.44 -4.32
CA GLY A 44 -6.88 10.19 -3.87
C GLY A 44 -6.61 9.23 -5.02
N LYS A 45 -7.04 7.97 -4.89
CA LYS A 45 -6.95 7.02 -6.01
C LYS A 45 -7.86 7.48 -7.15
N ALA A 46 -7.31 7.50 -8.37
CA ALA A 46 -8.06 7.87 -9.56
C ALA A 46 -9.29 6.96 -9.76
N ARG A 47 -10.38 7.53 -10.27
CA ARG A 47 -11.59 6.79 -10.62
C ARG A 47 -11.45 6.25 -12.04
N LEU A 48 -11.62 4.95 -12.23
CA LEU A 48 -11.62 4.35 -13.57
C LEU A 48 -12.91 4.69 -14.31
N THR A 49 -12.80 4.86 -15.62
CA THR A 49 -13.98 4.98 -16.49
C THR A 49 -14.76 3.66 -16.48
N GLU A 50 -16.08 3.75 -16.58
CA GLU A 50 -16.94 2.56 -16.67
C GLU A 50 -16.48 1.63 -17.81
N GLY A 51 -16.47 0.33 -17.55
CA GLY A 51 -16.01 -0.68 -18.51
C GLY A 51 -14.48 -0.84 -18.64
N CYS A 52 -13.66 0.01 -18.01
CA CYS A 52 -12.20 -0.15 -18.01
C CYS A 52 -11.74 -1.22 -17.00
N SER A 53 -10.90 -2.15 -17.45
CA SER A 53 -10.22 -3.14 -16.60
C SER A 53 -8.73 -2.81 -16.50
N PHE A 54 -8.09 -3.13 -15.37
CA PHE A 54 -6.66 -2.91 -15.18
C PHE A 54 -6.00 -4.08 -14.48
N ARG A 55 -4.69 -4.23 -14.71
CA ARG A 55 -3.80 -5.13 -13.98
C ARG A 55 -2.73 -4.30 -13.29
N LYS A 56 -2.42 -4.63 -12.03
CA LYS A 56 -1.31 -3.98 -11.33
C LYS A 56 0.00 -4.45 -11.97
N LYS A 57 0.81 -3.52 -12.49
CA LYS A 57 2.17 -3.84 -12.93
C LYS A 57 3.02 -4.18 -11.70
N GLY A 58 3.77 -5.27 -11.76
CA GLY A 58 4.80 -5.57 -10.75
C GLY A 58 5.91 -4.53 -10.83
N ASP A 59 6.48 -4.18 -9.68
CA ASP A 59 7.62 -3.26 -9.59
C ASP A 59 8.85 -3.83 -10.31
#